data_AF-A0A820GG95-F1
#
_entry.id   AF-A0A820GG95-F1
#
_cell.length_a   1.000
_cell.length_b   1.000
_cell.length_c   1.000
_cell.angle_alpha   90.00
_cell.angle_beta   90.00
_cell.angle_gamma   90.00
#
_symmetry.space_group_name_H-M   'P 1'
#
loop_
_entity.id
_entity.type
_entity.pdbx_description
1 polymer ?
#
loop_
_entity_poly.entity_id
_entity_poly.type
_entity_poly.pdbx_seq_one_letter_code
_entity_poly.pdbx_strand_id
1 'polypeptide(L)'
;MDDEAETYKLWRIRKTVLQMCHDRGYLVSQDELDQTLDQFKAVFGDKPSENKPARSQLIVMVAHNDDPTDTMIVQFPDQPKIGVDRIKDYFKKMQEESIPHSILVVQTGLTPAARDLITELQNKSFSFQVFLESELLINITEHNLVPKHVILTPEEKQELLARYRLKESQLPRIQYGDPVARYFGLKRGQVNRVAIVTGADNGIGQGTAVAFAKADADVVITYRSDEKGAKETTKRVMKTCRKALVVVQIYVGDESQVKNLFDKILSEFKRLDILVNHAGKLKY
;
A
#
# COMPACT_ATOMS: atom_id res chain seq x y z
N MET A 1 26.25 15.68 -17.81
CA MET A 1 25.25 15.14 -16.89
C MET A 1 25.30 16.02 -15.66
N ASP A 2 24.14 16.43 -15.15
CA ASP A 2 24.08 17.21 -13.93
C ASP A 2 24.24 16.26 -12.73
N ASP A 3 25.46 16.19 -12.19
CA ASP A 3 25.83 15.32 -11.08
C ASP A 3 24.97 15.59 -9.83
N GLU A 4 24.50 16.83 -9.66
CA GLU A 4 23.63 17.20 -8.57
C GLU A 4 22.21 16.64 -8.76
N ALA A 5 21.65 16.74 -9.96
CA ALA A 5 20.33 16.20 -10.27
C ALA A 5 20.27 14.66 -10.13
N GLU A 6 21.32 13.95 -10.57
CA GLU A 6 21.39 12.49 -10.45
C GLU A 6 21.58 12.05 -8.98
N THR A 7 22.37 12.79 -8.20
CA THR A 7 22.50 12.54 -6.75
C THR A 7 21.16 12.74 -6.03
N TYR A 8 20.45 13.83 -6.34
CA TYR A 8 19.12 14.10 -5.78
C TYR A 8 18.12 13.00 -6.15
N LYS A 9 18.15 12.54 -7.41
CA LYS A 9 17.31 11.45 -7.91
C LYS A 9 17.54 10.16 -7.10
N LEU A 10 18.79 9.75 -6.92
CA LEU A 10 19.13 8.54 -6.16
C LEU A 10 18.74 8.65 -4.68
N TRP A 11 18.96 9.81 -4.06
CA TRP A 11 18.51 10.08 -2.69
C TRP A 11 16.98 9.95 -2.56
N ARG A 12 16.21 10.57 -3.46
CA ARG A 12 14.74 10.48 -3.47
C ARG A 12 14.26 9.05 -3.62
N ILE A 13 14.81 8.30 -4.56
CA ILE A 13 14.46 6.90 -4.78
C ILE A 13 14.77 6.06 -3.54
N ARG A 14 15.95 6.21 -2.94
CA ARG A 14 16.32 5.49 -1.71
C ARG A 14 15.36 5.82 -0.57
N LYS A 15 14.98 7.08 -0.41
CA LYS A 15 14.00 7.51 0.60
C LYS A 15 12.64 6.85 0.39
N THR A 16 12.11 6.85 -0.83
CA THR A 16 10.85 6.16 -1.16
C THR A 16 10.93 4.65 -0.89
N VAL A 17 12.07 4.02 -1.21
CA VAL A 17 12.29 2.59 -0.94
C VAL A 17 12.27 2.31 0.56
N LEU A 18 12.94 3.13 1.38
CA LEU A 18 12.96 2.96 2.83
C LEU A 18 11.55 3.13 3.44
N GLN A 19 10.79 4.13 2.97
CA GLN A 19 9.39 4.30 3.34
C GLN A 19 8.54 3.09 2.94
N MET A 20 8.72 2.56 1.73
CA MET A 20 8.03 1.35 1.26
C MET A 20 8.38 0.13 2.11
N CYS A 21 9.64 -0.03 2.52
CA CYS A 21 10.05 -1.11 3.42
C CYS A 21 9.36 -0.96 4.79
N HIS A 22 9.34 0.26 5.34
CA HIS A 22 8.66 0.57 6.59
C HIS A 22 7.15 0.30 6.53
N ASP A 23 6.47 0.77 5.48
CA ASP A 23 5.02 0.56 5.27
C ASP A 23 4.65 -0.93 5.10
N ARG A 24 5.59 -1.76 4.66
CA ARG A 24 5.44 -3.22 4.57
C ARG A 24 5.70 -3.94 5.89
N GLY A 25 6.04 -3.24 6.97
CA GLY A 25 6.30 -3.83 8.27
C GLY A 25 7.76 -4.23 8.51
N TYR A 26 8.70 -3.81 7.65
CA TYR A 26 10.12 -4.04 7.88
C TYR A 26 10.73 -2.99 8.82
N LEU A 27 11.73 -3.41 9.59
CA LEU A 27 12.46 -2.56 10.51
C LEU A 27 13.35 -1.59 9.74
N VAL A 28 13.02 -0.31 9.81
CA VAL A 28 13.80 0.81 9.25
C VAL A 28 13.93 1.86 10.35
N SER A 29 15.14 2.39 10.55
CA SER A 29 15.36 3.39 11.59
C SER A 29 14.80 4.76 11.19
N GLN A 30 14.35 5.55 12.16
CA GLN A 30 13.82 6.89 11.89
C GLN A 30 14.91 7.81 11.29
N ASP A 31 16.17 7.64 11.72
CA ASP A 31 17.31 8.39 11.19
C ASP A 31 17.52 8.13 9.69
N GLU A 32 17.26 6.91 9.21
CA GLU A 32 17.33 6.57 7.79
C GLU A 32 16.14 7.14 6.99
N LEU A 33 14.94 7.18 7.58
CA LEU A 33 13.75 7.75 6.95
C LEU A 33 13.84 9.29 6.81
N ASP A 34 14.39 9.93 7.83
CA ASP A 34 14.54 11.39 7.89
C ASP A 34 15.86 11.90 7.31
N GLN A 35 16.69 11.00 6.78
CA GLN A 35 17.98 11.34 6.18
C GLN A 35 17.85 12.48 5.15
N THR A 36 18.59 13.56 5.37
CA THR A 36 18.63 14.72 4.48
C THR A 36 19.53 14.46 3.28
N LEU A 37 19.38 15.28 2.23
CA LEU A 37 20.24 15.20 1.04
C LEU A 37 21.72 15.41 1.40
N ASP A 38 22.02 16.34 2.31
CA ASP A 38 23.39 16.64 2.71
C ASP A 38 24.02 15.50 3.51
N GLN A 39 23.25 14.85 4.38
CA GLN A 39 23.67 13.64 5.08
C GLN A 39 23.90 12.50 4.11
N PHE A 40 23.05 12.35 3.10
CA PHE A 40 23.23 11.34 2.04
C PHE A 40 24.52 11.60 1.24
N LYS A 41 24.76 12.86 0.82
CA LYS A 41 25.99 13.28 0.13
C LYS A 41 27.23 13.03 0.99
N ALA A 42 27.16 13.26 2.31
CA ALA A 42 28.27 13.03 3.22
C ALA A 42 28.65 11.54 3.33
N VAL A 43 27.66 10.64 3.27
CA VAL A 43 27.87 9.18 3.40
C VAL A 43 28.28 8.55 2.08
N PHE A 44 27.60 8.89 0.98
CA PHE A 44 27.76 8.20 -0.30
C PHE A 44 28.45 9.03 -1.40
N GLY A 45 28.66 10.32 -1.16
CA GLY A 45 29.25 11.26 -2.12
C GLY A 45 28.21 11.98 -2.98
N ASP A 46 28.70 12.95 -3.77
CA ASP A 46 27.89 13.92 -4.51
C ASP A 46 28.29 14.05 -6.00
N LYS A 47 29.16 13.16 -6.49
CA LYS A 47 29.68 13.14 -7.85
C LYS A 47 29.43 11.79 -8.54
N PRO A 48 28.23 11.56 -9.09
CA PRO A 48 27.91 10.37 -9.86
C PRO A 48 28.86 10.15 -11.04
N SER A 49 29.41 11.23 -11.63
CA SER A 49 30.46 11.16 -12.66
C SER A 49 31.73 10.42 -12.20
N GLU A 50 32.06 10.45 -10.90
CA GLU A 50 33.15 9.69 -10.28
C GLU A 50 32.68 8.36 -9.66
N ASN A 51 31.47 7.90 -10.01
CA ASN A 51 30.80 6.73 -9.42
C ASN A 51 30.55 6.88 -7.89
N LYS A 52 30.19 8.09 -7.45
CA LYS A 52 29.87 8.42 -6.04
C LYS A 52 28.57 9.23 -5.97
N PRO A 53 27.42 8.66 -5.59
CA PRO A 53 27.24 7.35 -4.98
C PRO A 53 27.37 6.18 -5.95
N ALA A 54 28.15 5.17 -5.57
CA ALA A 54 28.14 3.90 -6.28
C ALA A 54 26.82 3.18 -5.99
N ARG A 55 26.08 2.74 -7.01
CA ARG A 55 24.76 2.11 -6.78
C ARG A 55 24.88 0.82 -5.96
N SER A 56 26.02 0.13 -6.07
CA SER A 56 26.36 -1.03 -5.22
C SER A 56 26.42 -0.72 -3.71
N GLN A 57 26.69 0.53 -3.32
CA GLN A 57 26.68 0.96 -1.91
C GLN A 57 25.28 1.35 -1.43
N LEU A 58 24.32 1.53 -2.35
CA LEU A 58 22.94 1.87 -2.03
C LEU A 58 22.09 0.66 -1.64
N ILE A 59 22.69 -0.53 -1.50
CA ILE A 59 21.97 -1.74 -1.07
C ILE A 59 21.35 -1.49 0.31
N VAL A 60 20.13 -1.96 0.49
CA VAL A 60 19.39 -1.92 1.76
C VAL A 60 19.04 -3.35 2.13
N MET A 61 19.30 -3.74 3.37
CA MET A 61 18.87 -5.03 3.91
C MET A 61 18.04 -4.76 5.15
N VAL A 62 16.83 -5.31 5.19
CA VAL A 62 15.87 -5.09 6.27
C VAL A 62 15.26 -6.43 6.71
N ALA A 63 14.91 -6.52 7.98
CA ALA A 63 14.22 -7.67 8.56
C ALA A 63 12.80 -7.26 8.98
N HIS A 64 11.84 -8.17 8.89
CA HIS A 64 10.46 -7.90 9.27
C HIS A 64 10.32 -7.72 10.79
N ASN A 65 9.41 -6.85 11.23
CA ASN A 65 9.21 -6.57 12.66
C ASN A 65 8.68 -7.80 13.42
N ASP A 66 7.79 -8.57 12.80
CA ASP A 66 7.16 -9.73 13.44
C ASP A 66 7.95 -11.04 13.26
N ASP A 67 8.75 -11.15 12.20
CA ASP A 67 9.53 -12.35 11.88
C ASP A 67 10.94 -11.97 11.39
N PRO A 68 11.97 -12.08 12.24
CA PRO A 68 13.34 -11.77 11.85
C PRO A 68 13.92 -12.65 10.74
N THR A 69 13.30 -13.80 10.44
CA THR A 69 13.72 -14.67 9.33
C THR A 69 13.17 -14.21 7.99
N ASP A 70 12.07 -13.43 8.00
CA ASP A 70 11.58 -12.70 6.84
C ASP A 70 12.46 -11.48 6.60
N THR A 71 13.46 -11.66 5.75
CA THR A 71 14.39 -10.61 5.35
C THR A 71 14.17 -10.19 3.91
N MET A 72 14.44 -8.92 3.64
CA MET A 72 14.34 -8.34 2.30
C MET A 72 15.60 -7.57 1.96
N ILE A 73 16.10 -7.78 0.74
CA ILE A 73 17.21 -7.04 0.17
C ILE A 73 16.72 -6.14 -0.97
N VAL A 74 17.13 -4.87 -0.96
CA VAL A 74 16.90 -3.93 -2.06
C VAL A 74 18.22 -3.63 -2.73
N GLN A 75 18.27 -3.82 -4.04
CA GLN A 75 19.48 -3.74 -4.85
C GLN A 75 19.33 -2.72 -5.98
N PHE A 76 20.39 -1.97 -6.22
CA PHE A 76 20.46 -0.93 -7.24
C PHE A 76 21.57 -1.29 -8.24
N PRO A 77 21.24 -1.93 -9.37
CA PRO A 77 22.24 -2.31 -10.36
C PRO A 77 22.86 -1.11 -11.09
N ASP A 78 24.16 -1.19 -11.36
CA ASP A 78 24.89 -0.16 -12.11
C ASP A 78 24.50 -0.13 -13.60
N GLN A 79 24.15 -1.30 -14.16
CA GLN A 79 23.82 -1.43 -15.58
C GLN A 79 22.41 -0.92 -15.87
N PRO A 80 22.20 -0.08 -16.91
CA PRO A 80 20.88 0.45 -17.23
C PRO A 80 19.84 -0.63 -17.58
N LYS A 81 20.30 -1.69 -18.24
CA LYS A 81 19.49 -2.84 -18.64
C LYS A 81 20.09 -4.12 -18.08
N ILE A 82 19.28 -4.90 -17.38
CA ILE A 82 19.74 -6.10 -16.67
C ILE A 82 19.49 -7.36 -17.49
N GLY A 83 20.55 -8.14 -17.68
CA GLY A 83 20.56 -9.42 -18.38
C GLY A 83 20.40 -10.63 -17.45
N VAL A 84 20.36 -11.82 -18.07
CA VAL A 84 20.10 -13.09 -17.38
C VAL A 84 21.19 -13.44 -16.37
N ASP A 85 22.46 -13.23 -16.73
CA ASP A 85 23.59 -13.63 -15.87
C ASP A 85 23.59 -12.87 -14.54
N ARG A 86 23.28 -11.57 -14.58
CA ARG A 86 23.14 -10.76 -13.37
C ARG A 86 21.99 -11.21 -12.47
N ILE A 87 20.85 -11.59 -13.04
CA ILE A 87 19.73 -12.14 -12.26
C ILE A 87 20.14 -13.45 -11.58
N LYS A 88 20.92 -14.31 -12.26
CA LYS A 88 21.46 -15.53 -11.64
C LYS A 88 22.42 -15.22 -10.50
N ASP A 89 23.29 -14.22 -10.66
CA ASP A 89 24.20 -13.77 -9.60
C ASP A 89 23.42 -13.29 -8.36
N TYR A 90 22.39 -12.46 -8.56
CA TYR A 90 21.53 -11.98 -7.47
C TYR A 90 20.77 -13.13 -6.79
N PHE A 91 20.24 -14.06 -7.59
CA PHE A 91 19.57 -15.25 -7.06
C PHE A 91 20.51 -16.12 -6.22
N LYS A 92 21.72 -16.37 -6.71
CA LYS A 92 22.75 -17.12 -5.97
C LYS A 92 23.07 -16.44 -4.64
N LYS A 93 23.25 -15.12 -4.65
CA LYS A 93 23.49 -14.35 -3.42
C LYS A 93 22.33 -14.48 -2.42
N MET A 94 21.09 -14.39 -2.90
CA MET A 94 19.91 -14.60 -2.04
C MET A 94 19.84 -16.00 -1.45
N GLN A 95 20.25 -17.03 -2.21
CA GLN A 95 20.31 -18.40 -1.69
C GLN A 95 21.41 -18.57 -0.63
N GLU A 96 22.60 -18.00 -0.87
CA GLU A 96 23.73 -18.06 0.06
C GLU A 96 23.42 -17.33 1.37
N GLU A 97 22.77 -16.16 1.29
CA GLU A 97 22.40 -15.35 2.46
C GLU A 97 21.01 -15.74 3.04
N SER A 98 20.32 -16.72 2.45
CA SER A 98 18.97 -17.17 2.84
C SER A 98 17.92 -16.05 2.90
N ILE A 99 17.96 -15.11 1.95
CA ILE A 99 17.06 -13.96 1.90
C ILE A 99 15.84 -14.30 1.03
N PRO A 100 14.61 -14.36 1.58
CA PRO A 100 13.43 -14.78 0.83
C PRO A 100 12.94 -13.72 -0.16
N HIS A 101 13.21 -12.43 0.08
CA HIS A 101 12.63 -11.33 -0.68
C HIS A 101 13.69 -10.39 -1.26
N SER A 102 13.58 -10.07 -2.55
CA SER A 102 14.45 -9.11 -3.22
C SER A 102 13.67 -8.11 -4.05
N ILE A 103 14.09 -6.85 -3.95
CA ILE A 103 13.62 -5.73 -4.76
C ILE A 103 14.78 -5.24 -5.62
N LEU A 104 14.59 -5.24 -6.93
CA LEU A 104 15.55 -4.73 -7.90
C LEU A 104 15.08 -3.38 -8.45
N VAL A 105 15.85 -2.33 -8.19
CA VAL A 105 15.56 -0.99 -8.70
C VAL A 105 16.39 -0.73 -9.96
N VAL A 106 15.77 -0.82 -11.13
CA VAL A 106 16.46 -0.76 -12.43
C VAL A 106 16.23 0.58 -13.14
N GLN A 107 17.22 1.05 -13.90
CA GLN A 107 17.13 2.34 -14.60
C GLN A 107 16.18 2.28 -15.80
N THR A 108 16.40 1.32 -16.72
CA THR A 108 15.62 1.21 -17.97
C THR A 108 14.76 -0.05 -17.99
N GLY A 109 15.21 -1.15 -17.38
CA GLY A 109 14.45 -2.39 -17.30
C GLY A 109 15.28 -3.66 -17.45
N LEU A 110 14.58 -4.77 -17.64
CA LEU A 110 15.14 -6.10 -17.86
C LEU A 110 15.09 -6.51 -19.33
N THR A 111 15.99 -7.40 -19.75
CA THR A 111 15.81 -8.14 -21.00
C THR A 111 14.60 -9.11 -20.89
N PRO A 112 13.91 -9.44 -21.99
CA PRO A 112 12.79 -10.39 -21.96
C PRO A 112 13.16 -11.71 -21.28
N ALA A 113 14.30 -12.30 -21.65
CA ALA A 113 14.80 -13.54 -21.04
C ALA A 113 15.06 -13.41 -19.53
N ALA A 114 15.49 -12.24 -19.05
CA ALA A 114 15.66 -11.99 -17.62
C ALA A 114 14.30 -11.89 -16.89
N ARG A 115 13.26 -11.32 -17.52
CA ARG A 115 11.90 -11.30 -16.95
C ARG A 115 11.29 -12.70 -16.86
N ASP A 116 11.51 -13.53 -17.88
CA ASP A 116 11.03 -14.91 -17.89
C ASP A 116 11.72 -15.72 -16.79
N LEU A 117 13.03 -15.53 -16.60
CA LEU A 117 13.78 -16.15 -15.50
C LEU A 117 13.23 -15.71 -14.13
N ILE A 118 12.97 -14.43 -13.91
CA ILE A 118 12.38 -13.94 -12.65
C ILE A 118 11.04 -14.64 -12.38
N THR A 119 10.21 -14.77 -13.41
CA THR A 119 8.90 -15.44 -13.30
C THR A 119 9.06 -16.92 -12.93
N GLU A 120 10.08 -17.60 -13.47
CA GLU A 120 10.40 -18.98 -13.10
C GLU A 120 10.90 -19.08 -11.64
N LEU A 121 11.80 -18.18 -11.24
CA LEU A 121 12.38 -18.15 -9.89
C LEU A 121 11.35 -17.80 -8.81
N GLN A 122 10.37 -16.96 -9.13
CA GLN A 122 9.25 -16.63 -8.24
C GLN A 122 8.44 -17.85 -7.78
N ASN A 123 8.43 -18.93 -8.58
CA ASN A 123 7.73 -20.17 -8.23
C ASN A 123 8.50 -21.06 -7.25
N LYS A 124 9.77 -20.74 -6.94
CA LYS A 124 10.68 -21.54 -6.10
C LYS A 124 10.87 -20.93 -4.70
N SER A 125 9.80 -20.39 -4.11
CA SER A 125 9.75 -19.80 -2.75
C SER A 125 10.48 -18.46 -2.54
N PHE A 126 11.17 -17.92 -3.54
CA PHE A 126 11.75 -16.57 -3.47
C PHE A 126 10.82 -15.56 -4.13
N SER A 127 10.71 -14.34 -3.57
CA SER A 127 9.99 -13.24 -4.21
C SER A 127 10.99 -12.24 -4.79
N PHE A 128 10.89 -12.03 -6.10
CA PHE A 128 11.61 -11.00 -6.82
C PHE A 128 10.65 -9.92 -7.29
N GLN A 129 10.87 -8.68 -6.89
CA GLN A 129 10.13 -7.53 -7.40
C GLN A 129 11.07 -6.61 -8.15
N VAL A 130 10.57 -6.01 -9.22
CA VAL A 130 11.35 -5.12 -10.06
C VAL A 130 10.61 -3.80 -10.10
N PHE A 131 11.32 -2.70 -9.86
CA PHE A 131 10.82 -1.34 -9.98
C PHE A 131 11.71 -0.55 -10.91
N LEU A 132 11.10 0.31 -11.71
CA LEU A 132 11.87 1.31 -12.44
C LEU A 132 12.23 2.45 -11.49
N GLU A 133 13.42 3.03 -11.65
CA GLU A 133 13.81 4.24 -10.92
C GLU A 133 12.76 5.36 -11.08
N SER A 134 12.17 5.48 -12.28
CA SER A 134 11.12 6.46 -12.55
C SER A 134 9.82 6.23 -11.76
N GLU A 135 9.52 4.98 -11.38
CA GLU A 135 8.34 4.64 -10.55
C GLU A 135 8.53 5.04 -9.08
N LEU A 136 9.78 5.14 -8.61
CA LEU A 136 10.13 5.38 -7.20
C LEU A 136 10.55 6.82 -6.91
N LEU A 137 10.60 7.69 -7.93
CA LEU A 137 10.92 9.11 -7.74
C LEU A 137 9.90 9.84 -6.87
N ILE A 138 8.65 9.41 -6.97
CA ILE A 138 7.51 9.96 -6.23
C ILE A 138 6.87 8.81 -5.47
N ASN A 139 6.77 8.96 -4.15
CA ASN A 139 6.00 8.02 -3.35
C ASN A 139 4.50 8.21 -3.64
N ILE A 140 3.92 7.26 -4.38
CA ILE A 140 2.52 7.33 -4.77
C ILE A 140 1.57 7.25 -3.57
N THR A 141 1.97 6.65 -2.43
CA THR A 141 1.09 6.53 -1.25
C THR A 141 0.90 7.83 -0.51
N GLU A 142 1.82 8.79 -0.67
CA GLU A 142 1.71 10.14 -0.12
C GLU A 142 0.80 11.05 -0.98
N HIS A 143 0.45 10.61 -2.19
CA HIS A 143 -0.35 11.41 -3.11
C HIS A 143 -1.78 11.60 -2.57
N ASN A 144 -2.35 12.80 -2.75
CA ASN A 144 -3.67 13.12 -2.20
C ASN A 144 -4.81 12.26 -2.77
N LEU A 145 -4.67 11.73 -3.98
CA LEU A 145 -5.67 10.82 -4.57
C LEU A 145 -5.43 9.35 -4.21
N VAL A 146 -4.32 9.03 -3.55
CA VAL A 146 -4.02 7.67 -3.12
C VAL A 146 -4.38 7.54 -1.64
N PRO A 147 -5.43 6.80 -1.33
CA PRO A 147 -5.86 6.60 0.04
C PRO A 147 -4.96 5.60 0.77
N LYS A 148 -5.14 5.46 2.08
CA LYS A 148 -4.38 4.47 2.86
C LYS A 148 -4.84 3.05 2.51
N HIS A 149 -3.88 2.15 2.48
CA HIS A 149 -4.04 0.77 2.09
C HIS A 149 -3.50 -0.12 3.22
N VAL A 150 -4.32 -1.03 3.73
CA VAL A 150 -3.95 -1.97 4.81
C VAL A 150 -4.15 -3.40 4.30
N ILE A 151 -3.16 -4.26 4.54
CA ILE A 151 -3.20 -5.67 4.12
C ILE A 151 -3.83 -6.49 5.24
N LEU A 152 -4.90 -7.23 4.93
CA LEU A 152 -5.50 -8.15 5.90
C LEU A 152 -4.66 -9.41 6.10
N THR A 153 -4.61 -9.88 7.34
CA THR A 153 -4.05 -11.20 7.70
C THR A 153 -4.93 -12.34 7.16
N PRO A 154 -4.41 -13.57 7.01
CA PRO A 154 -5.21 -14.73 6.61
C PRO A 154 -6.43 -14.97 7.53
N GLU A 155 -6.25 -14.75 8.83
CA GLU A 155 -7.29 -14.90 9.86
C GLU A 155 -8.39 -13.85 9.66
N GLU A 156 -8.02 -12.57 9.50
CA GLU A 156 -8.96 -11.48 9.23
C GLU A 156 -9.70 -11.70 7.90
N LYS A 157 -9.01 -12.19 6.87
CA LYS A 157 -9.62 -12.53 5.58
C LYS A 157 -10.66 -13.65 5.76
N GLN A 158 -10.33 -14.71 6.49
CA GLN A 158 -11.26 -15.81 6.75
C GLN A 158 -12.47 -15.32 7.56
N GLU A 159 -12.25 -14.49 8.57
CA GLU A 159 -13.33 -13.90 9.36
C GLU A 159 -14.24 -13.02 8.49
N LEU A 160 -13.66 -12.20 7.60
CA LEU A 160 -14.41 -11.37 6.66
C LEU A 160 -15.30 -12.25 5.74
N LEU A 161 -14.74 -13.30 5.15
CA LEU A 161 -15.48 -14.20 4.27
C LEU A 161 -16.61 -14.93 5.01
N ALA A 162 -16.34 -15.41 6.23
CA ALA A 162 -17.32 -16.08 7.07
C ALA A 162 -18.44 -15.13 7.51
N ARG A 163 -18.09 -13.93 7.97
CA ARG A 163 -19.02 -12.91 8.47
C ARG A 163 -20.03 -12.48 7.41
N TYR A 164 -19.57 -12.29 6.17
CA TYR A 164 -20.43 -11.87 5.06
C TYR A 164 -20.95 -13.03 4.20
N ARG A 165 -20.61 -14.28 4.54
CA ARG A 165 -20.95 -15.50 3.77
C ARG A 165 -20.58 -15.37 2.29
N LEU A 166 -19.42 -14.76 2.03
CA LEU A 166 -18.91 -14.52 0.68
C LEU A 166 -17.90 -15.59 0.29
N LYS A 167 -17.85 -15.88 -1.01
CA LYS A 167 -16.73 -16.56 -1.65
C LYS A 167 -15.70 -15.51 -2.06
N GLU A 168 -14.42 -15.89 -2.07
CA GLU A 168 -13.33 -14.99 -2.49
C GLU A 168 -13.55 -14.41 -3.90
N SER A 169 -14.18 -15.18 -4.80
CA SER A 169 -14.50 -14.75 -6.17
C SER A 169 -15.46 -13.56 -6.24
N GLN A 170 -16.22 -13.30 -5.17
CA GLN A 170 -17.22 -12.25 -5.08
C GLN A 170 -16.65 -10.94 -4.51
N LEU A 171 -15.39 -10.94 -4.05
CA LEU A 171 -14.74 -9.73 -3.59
C LEU A 171 -14.32 -8.85 -4.78
N PRO A 172 -14.41 -7.52 -4.66
CA PRO A 172 -13.79 -6.59 -5.61
C PRO A 172 -12.30 -6.90 -5.76
N ARG A 173 -11.78 -6.77 -6.98
CA ARG A 173 -10.41 -7.16 -7.32
C ARG A 173 -9.56 -5.93 -7.63
N ILE A 174 -8.37 -5.90 -7.04
CA ILE A 174 -7.28 -5.03 -7.48
C ILE A 174 -6.42 -5.81 -8.49
N GLN A 175 -5.94 -5.14 -9.54
CA GLN A 175 -5.05 -5.77 -10.50
C GLN A 175 -3.67 -5.98 -9.88
N TYR A 176 -3.00 -7.08 -10.20
CA TYR A 176 -1.63 -7.33 -9.72
C TYR A 176 -0.62 -6.29 -10.24
N GLY A 177 -0.87 -5.73 -11.42
CA GLY A 177 -0.04 -4.66 -12.00
C GLY A 177 -0.36 -3.26 -11.48
N ASP A 178 -1.31 -3.11 -10.57
CA ASP A 178 -1.64 -1.82 -9.98
C ASP A 178 -0.42 -1.25 -9.21
N PRO A 179 -0.10 0.05 -9.36
CA PRO A 179 1.05 0.65 -8.68
C PRO A 179 1.03 0.47 -7.17
N VAL A 180 -0.14 0.55 -6.52
CA VAL A 180 -0.26 0.37 -5.07
C VAL A 180 -0.19 -1.11 -4.70
N ALA A 181 -0.75 -2.00 -5.52
CA ALA A 181 -0.56 -3.44 -5.31
C ALA A 181 0.92 -3.84 -5.40
N ARG A 182 1.67 -3.26 -6.34
CA ARG A 182 3.12 -3.44 -6.44
C ARG A 182 3.85 -2.82 -5.26
N TYR A 183 3.47 -1.61 -4.82
CA TYR A 183 4.05 -0.94 -3.66
C TYR A 183 3.97 -1.78 -2.38
N PHE A 184 2.81 -2.41 -2.10
CA PHE A 184 2.64 -3.28 -0.94
C PHE A 184 3.08 -4.73 -1.17
N GLY A 185 3.52 -5.08 -2.39
CA GLY A 185 3.92 -6.45 -2.72
C GLY A 185 2.77 -7.46 -2.64
N LEU A 186 1.54 -7.04 -2.95
CA LEU A 186 0.34 -7.86 -2.80
C LEU A 186 0.42 -9.13 -3.65
N LYS A 187 0.19 -10.28 -3.01
CA LYS A 187 0.04 -11.58 -3.65
C LYS A 187 -1.42 -11.80 -4.05
N ARG A 188 -1.63 -12.65 -5.06
CA ARG A 188 -2.99 -13.03 -5.49
C ARG A 188 -3.77 -13.58 -4.30
N GLY A 189 -4.90 -12.95 -3.97
CA GLY A 189 -5.80 -13.35 -2.90
C GLY A 189 -5.73 -12.51 -1.60
N GLN A 190 -4.91 -11.46 -1.52
CA GLN A 190 -4.92 -10.52 -0.39
C GLN A 190 -5.97 -9.38 -0.56
N VAL A 191 -6.49 -8.77 0.53
CA VAL A 191 -7.66 -7.84 0.55
C VAL A 191 -7.36 -6.53 1.34
N ASN A 192 -8.01 -5.40 0.98
CA ASN A 192 -7.84 -4.04 1.56
C ASN A 192 -9.10 -3.12 1.34
N ARG A 193 -9.59 -2.26 2.30
CA ARG A 193 -10.96 -1.63 2.25
C ARG A 193 -11.26 -0.29 3.01
N VAL A 194 -12.03 0.64 2.40
CA VAL A 194 -12.81 1.79 2.99
C VAL A 194 -14.31 1.73 2.63
N ALA A 195 -15.23 1.85 3.60
CA ALA A 195 -16.67 1.62 3.41
C ALA A 195 -17.61 2.77 3.85
N ILE A 196 -18.60 3.12 3.04
CA ILE A 196 -19.75 3.96 3.41
C ILE A 196 -20.99 3.09 3.63
N VAL A 197 -21.71 3.39 4.70
CA VAL A 197 -23.01 2.79 5.00
C VAL A 197 -24.04 3.90 5.10
N THR A 198 -24.98 3.92 4.15
CA THR A 198 -26.08 4.88 4.16
C THR A 198 -27.18 4.41 5.10
N GLY A 199 -27.82 5.31 5.86
CA GLY A 199 -28.87 4.92 6.83
C GLY A 199 -28.34 4.04 7.96
N ALA A 200 -27.13 4.35 8.45
CA ALA A 200 -26.46 3.63 9.53
C ALA A 200 -26.82 4.15 10.94
N ASP A 201 -27.93 4.87 11.07
CA ASP A 201 -28.48 5.38 12.32
C ASP A 201 -29.13 4.31 13.18
N ASN A 202 -29.70 3.25 12.60
CA ASN A 202 -30.34 2.19 13.38
C ASN A 202 -30.34 0.82 12.66
N GLY A 203 -30.88 -0.18 13.35
CA GLY A 203 -31.19 -1.50 12.79
C GLY A 203 -30.03 -2.14 12.03
N ILE A 204 -30.31 -2.57 10.80
CA ILE A 204 -29.37 -3.30 9.95
C ILE A 204 -28.20 -2.39 9.54
N GLY A 205 -28.45 -1.13 9.16
CA GLY A 205 -27.39 -0.21 8.76
C GLY A 205 -26.38 0.08 9.87
N GLN A 206 -26.85 0.27 11.11
CA GLN A 206 -25.99 0.40 12.28
C GLN A 206 -25.17 -0.88 12.52
N GLY A 207 -25.80 -2.05 12.40
CA GLY A 207 -25.13 -3.34 12.51
C GLY A 207 -24.03 -3.51 11.45
N THR A 208 -24.32 -3.11 10.21
CA THR A 208 -23.40 -3.16 9.08
C THR A 208 -22.21 -2.21 9.27
N ALA A 209 -22.43 -0.98 9.74
CA ALA A 209 -21.36 -0.03 10.02
C ALA A 209 -20.40 -0.55 11.11
N VAL A 210 -20.94 -1.10 12.20
CA VAL A 210 -20.13 -1.72 13.26
C VAL A 210 -19.40 -2.97 12.74
N ALA A 211 -20.03 -3.76 11.87
CA ALA A 211 -19.42 -4.96 11.29
C ALA A 211 -18.26 -4.65 10.33
N PHE A 212 -18.34 -3.54 9.57
CA PHE A 212 -17.22 -3.05 8.74
C PHE A 212 -16.09 -2.51 9.60
N ALA A 213 -16.40 -1.76 10.66
CA ALA A 213 -15.38 -1.25 11.59
C ALA A 213 -14.66 -2.38 12.35
N LYS A 214 -15.37 -3.45 12.70
CA LYS A 214 -14.80 -4.70 13.26
C LYS A 214 -14.09 -5.57 12.22
N ALA A 215 -14.06 -5.18 10.96
CA ALA A 215 -13.37 -5.87 9.87
C ALA A 215 -12.32 -4.94 9.24
N ASP A 216 -11.80 -4.02 10.06
CA ASP A 216 -10.71 -3.10 9.75
C ASP A 216 -10.92 -2.17 8.55
N ALA A 217 -12.17 -1.97 8.16
CA ALA A 217 -12.52 -0.91 7.21
C ALA A 217 -12.68 0.43 7.95
N ASP A 218 -12.20 1.51 7.35
CA ASP A 218 -12.63 2.86 7.72
C ASP A 218 -14.09 3.05 7.31
N VAL A 219 -14.93 3.61 8.19
CA VAL A 219 -16.39 3.63 8.02
C VAL A 219 -16.94 5.05 7.97
N VAL A 220 -17.70 5.34 6.91
CA VAL A 220 -18.53 6.53 6.78
C VAL A 220 -19.97 6.18 7.15
N ILE A 221 -20.51 6.85 8.17
CA ILE A 221 -21.89 6.68 8.63
C ILE A 221 -22.72 7.80 8.05
N THR A 222 -23.79 7.47 7.34
CA THR A 222 -24.79 8.48 6.96
C THR A 222 -26.13 8.21 7.61
N TYR A 223 -26.87 9.27 7.92
CA TYR A 223 -28.18 9.20 8.56
C TYR A 223 -29.13 10.25 8.01
N ARG A 224 -30.45 10.03 8.11
CA ARG A 224 -31.45 10.98 7.59
C ARG A 224 -31.99 11.90 8.69
N SER A 225 -32.59 11.31 9.72
CA SER A 225 -33.30 12.03 10.78
C SER A 225 -32.94 11.59 12.19
N ASP A 226 -32.39 10.39 12.38
CA ASP A 226 -32.05 9.87 13.71
C ASP A 226 -30.57 10.13 14.05
N GLU A 227 -30.27 11.38 14.41
CA GLU A 227 -28.94 11.79 14.84
C GLU A 227 -28.49 11.05 16.12
N LYS A 228 -29.42 10.72 17.03
CA LYS A 228 -29.11 9.99 18.25
C LYS A 228 -28.65 8.57 17.92
N GLY A 229 -29.34 7.90 17.00
CA GLY A 229 -28.95 6.61 16.46
C GLY A 229 -27.57 6.64 15.80
N ALA A 230 -27.29 7.64 14.97
CA ALA A 230 -25.98 7.82 14.33
C ALA A 230 -24.83 8.04 15.36
N LYS A 231 -25.07 8.83 16.41
CA LYS A 231 -24.12 9.02 17.52
C LYS A 231 -23.87 7.74 18.30
N GLU A 232 -24.89 6.90 18.46
CA GLU A 232 -24.71 5.59 19.10
C GLU A 232 -23.92 4.63 18.21
N THR A 233 -24.21 4.56 16.90
CA THR A 233 -23.41 3.80 15.93
C THR A 233 -21.94 4.23 15.96
N THR A 234 -21.71 5.54 16.01
CA THR A 234 -20.39 6.16 16.11
C THR A 234 -19.62 5.66 17.33
N LYS A 235 -20.22 5.71 18.52
CA LYS A 235 -19.61 5.18 19.76
C LYS A 235 -19.28 3.70 19.64
N ARG A 236 -20.14 2.92 19.00
CA ARG A 236 -19.94 1.48 18.79
C ARG A 236 -18.80 1.18 17.82
N VAL A 237 -18.63 2.01 16.79
CA VAL A 237 -17.50 1.93 15.84
C VAL A 237 -16.19 2.39 16.50
N MET A 238 -16.19 3.48 17.26
CA MET A 238 -14.97 3.96 17.94
C MET A 238 -14.42 2.95 18.97
N LYS A 239 -15.30 2.13 19.57
CA LYS A 239 -14.90 1.04 20.47
C LYS A 239 -14.10 -0.09 19.80
N THR A 240 -14.02 -0.13 18.46
CA THR A 240 -13.26 -1.14 17.71
C THR A 240 -11.86 -0.66 17.33
N CYS A 241 -11.33 0.35 18.04
CA CYS A 241 -9.97 0.93 17.85
C CYS A 241 -9.72 1.64 16.51
N ARG A 242 -10.76 2.04 15.76
CA ARG A 242 -10.61 2.80 14.50
C ARG A 242 -10.66 4.31 14.73
N LYS A 243 -9.80 5.05 14.02
CA LYS A 243 -9.60 6.52 14.17
C LYS A 243 -10.44 7.38 13.22
N ALA A 244 -10.91 6.86 12.09
CA ALA A 244 -11.49 7.68 11.04
C ALA A 244 -12.97 7.32 10.82
N LEU A 245 -13.84 8.22 11.27
CA LEU A 245 -15.30 8.11 11.20
C LEU A 245 -15.88 9.45 10.77
N VAL A 246 -16.46 9.53 9.57
CA VAL A 246 -17.24 10.69 9.13
C VAL A 246 -18.71 10.36 9.28
N VAL A 247 -19.42 11.17 10.07
CA VAL A 247 -20.86 11.07 10.28
C VAL A 247 -21.52 12.21 9.52
N VAL A 248 -22.36 11.90 8.54
CA VAL A 248 -22.99 12.93 7.68
C VAL A 248 -24.50 12.76 7.68
N GLN A 249 -25.21 13.83 8.04
CA GLN A 249 -26.65 13.89 7.80
C GLN A 249 -26.89 14.10 6.30
N ILE A 250 -27.71 13.25 5.71
CA ILE A 250 -28.04 13.32 4.29
C ILE A 250 -29.43 12.75 4.02
N TYR A 251 -30.17 13.43 3.16
CA TYR A 251 -31.24 12.81 2.41
C TYR A 251 -30.74 12.33 1.05
N VAL A 252 -30.65 11.00 0.88
CA VAL A 252 -30.12 10.38 -0.35
C VAL A 252 -30.96 10.71 -1.61
N GLY A 253 -32.18 11.22 -1.43
CA GLY A 253 -33.02 11.70 -2.53
C GLY A 253 -32.68 13.11 -3.03
N ASP A 254 -31.72 13.81 -2.42
CA ASP A 254 -31.24 15.14 -2.81
C ASP A 254 -29.81 15.03 -3.35
N GLU A 255 -29.66 15.25 -4.66
CA GLU A 255 -28.40 15.10 -5.38
C GLU A 255 -27.31 16.06 -4.90
N SER A 256 -27.69 17.26 -4.44
CA SER A 256 -26.73 18.25 -3.92
C SER A 256 -26.10 17.78 -2.60
N GLN A 257 -26.89 17.11 -1.76
CA GLN A 257 -26.41 16.55 -0.49
C GLN A 257 -25.56 15.30 -0.72
N VAL A 258 -25.90 14.47 -1.72
CA VAL A 258 -25.07 13.33 -2.13
C VAL A 258 -23.72 13.83 -2.61
N LYS A 259 -23.68 14.87 -3.44
CA LYS A 259 -22.42 15.47 -3.88
C LYS A 259 -21.57 15.97 -2.70
N ASN A 260 -22.16 16.73 -1.78
CA ASN A 260 -21.47 17.21 -0.58
C ASN A 260 -20.98 16.08 0.35
N LEU A 261 -21.71 14.96 0.41
CA LEU A 261 -21.28 13.77 1.14
C LEU A 261 -20.02 13.17 0.50
N PHE A 262 -20.03 12.97 -0.81
CA PHE A 262 -18.86 12.47 -1.52
C PHE A 262 -17.69 13.46 -1.42
N ASP A 263 -17.93 14.76 -1.51
CA ASP A 263 -16.90 15.79 -1.32
C ASP A 263 -16.28 15.71 0.08
N LYS A 264 -17.08 15.46 1.13
CA LYS A 264 -16.57 15.22 2.50
C LYS A 264 -15.80 13.91 2.63
N ILE A 265 -16.27 12.84 2.00
CA ILE A 265 -15.58 11.54 2.01
C ILE A 265 -14.25 11.64 1.28
N LEU A 266 -14.22 12.33 0.15
CA LEU A 266 -13.01 12.57 -0.63
C LEU A 266 -12.08 13.57 0.09
N SER A 267 -12.61 14.54 0.82
CA SER A 267 -11.84 15.42 1.71
C SER A 267 -11.15 14.63 2.82
N GLU A 268 -11.87 13.73 3.49
CA GLU A 268 -11.37 13.05 4.69
C GLU A 268 -10.58 11.77 4.37
N PHE A 269 -11.15 10.90 3.54
CA PHE A 269 -10.63 9.57 3.23
C PHE A 269 -10.00 9.46 1.85
N LYS A 270 -10.20 10.46 0.98
CA LYS A 270 -9.65 10.53 -0.38
C LYS A 270 -10.08 9.40 -1.33
N ARG A 271 -10.83 8.40 -0.86
CA ARG A 271 -11.42 7.28 -1.62
C ARG A 271 -12.75 6.81 -1.02
N LEU A 272 -13.44 5.96 -1.79
CA LEU A 272 -14.50 5.08 -1.31
C LEU A 272 -14.44 3.72 -2.02
N ASP A 273 -14.38 2.61 -1.29
CA ASP A 273 -14.32 1.25 -1.89
C ASP A 273 -15.63 0.48 -1.84
N ILE A 274 -16.43 0.72 -0.80
CA ILE A 274 -17.65 -0.03 -0.55
C ILE A 274 -18.77 0.96 -0.28
N LEU A 275 -19.76 1.00 -1.17
CA LEU A 275 -21.01 1.72 -0.96
C LEU A 275 -22.11 0.74 -0.58
N VAL A 276 -22.57 0.82 0.66
CA VAL A 276 -23.78 0.12 1.10
C VAL A 276 -24.96 1.07 1.02
N ASN A 277 -25.83 0.82 0.03
CA ASN A 277 -27.11 1.49 -0.08
C ASN A 277 -28.13 0.81 0.85
N HIS A 278 -28.40 1.44 1.99
CA HIS A 278 -29.40 1.01 2.96
C HIS A 278 -30.56 1.99 3.08
N ALA A 279 -30.43 3.19 2.49
CA ALA A 279 -31.49 4.17 2.41
C ALA A 279 -32.34 3.96 1.13
N GLY A 280 -33.44 3.20 1.24
CA GLY A 280 -34.37 2.96 0.14
C GLY A 280 -35.53 3.97 0.05
N LYS A 281 -35.99 4.26 -1.17
CA LYS A 281 -37.32 4.87 -1.43
C LYS A 281 -38.31 3.74 -1.76
N LEU A 282 -39.38 3.60 -0.98
CA LEU A 282 -40.57 2.88 -1.45
C LEU A 282 -41.32 3.83 -2.39
N LYS A 283 -41.40 3.49 -3.68
CA LYS A 283 -42.36 4.13 -4.59
C LYS A 283 -43.72 3.51 -4.31
N TYR A 284 -44.65 4.28 -3.77
CA TYR A 284 -46.08 4.01 -3.89
C TYR A 284 -46.60 4.69 -5.14
#